data_AF-R1DUB5-F1
#
_entry.id   AF-R1DUB5-F1
#
_cell.length_a   1.000
_cell.length_b   1.000
_cell.length_c   1.000
_cell.angle_alpha   90.00
_cell.angle_beta   90.00
_cell.angle_gamma   90.00
#
_symmetry.space_group_name_H-M   'P 1'
#
loop_
_entity.id
_entity.type
_entity.pdbx_description
1 polymer ?
#
loop_
_entity_poly.entity_id
_entity_poly.type
_entity_poly.pdbx_seq_one_letter_code
_entity_poly.pdbx_strand_id
1 'polypeptide(L)'
;MSPALALGTAPGNDCGDRLAGDPMRPAACVVHEFGGSVVPQTVAAAAVRAAPEDGGDVCNSCNLHEWAPFRADCDGVRVDPSWWASLAPEHRALMSGAVVVTVSEAPIDVPHAAEIRTHAGCGALYNAYNAGFAFHHWRHMQPAAHLVALAPSDRDVLESVAIRHAVYNGRKLNEEDLESLPALISALTEAIRAVGGQAFVKTAEKSAKNDVPLRPHATAQSALTELTSSEDVLRQSLSGGAAGRARYLVVQPWEHGISAHNEWRLIVCGGRVAGISQQTWRRAAGHTEASARAAVPSLIRLWQELAPLSPYADCVVDAHVDSSSGRAKLIEVNACGWWGPSGSALFHYERDHELLRDPDRLPVRVVVETADEHTVPLPNVPWRRC
;
A
#
# COMPACT_ATOMS: atom_id res chain seq x y z
N MET A 1 -9.38 -53.78 29.95
CA MET A 1 -10.30 -52.70 30.40
C MET A 1 -9.51 -51.41 30.41
N SER A 2 -9.68 -50.61 29.35
CA SER A 2 -9.09 -49.28 29.18
C SER A 2 -10.23 -48.35 28.76
N PRO A 3 -10.34 -47.14 29.31
CA PRO A 3 -11.47 -46.27 29.04
C PRO A 3 -11.32 -45.60 27.67
N ALA A 4 -12.41 -45.62 26.92
CA ALA A 4 -12.58 -44.92 25.65
C ALA A 4 -12.61 -43.40 25.88
N LEU A 5 -11.73 -42.68 25.19
CA LEU A 5 -11.77 -41.23 25.10
C LEU A 5 -12.70 -40.83 23.95
N ALA A 6 -13.80 -40.19 24.31
CA ALA A 6 -14.75 -39.58 23.38
C ALA A 6 -14.08 -38.40 22.66
N LEU A 7 -13.98 -38.49 21.34
CA LEU A 7 -13.62 -37.39 20.46
C LEU A 7 -14.84 -36.46 20.35
N GLY A 8 -14.75 -35.29 20.97
CA GLY A 8 -15.70 -34.21 20.77
C GLY A 8 -15.63 -33.71 19.32
N THR A 9 -16.76 -33.77 18.65
CA THR A 9 -17.00 -33.22 17.32
C THR A 9 -16.85 -31.69 17.34
N ALA A 10 -15.94 -31.15 16.53
CA ALA A 10 -15.87 -29.71 16.26
C ALA A 10 -17.16 -29.26 15.53
N PRO A 11 -17.72 -28.08 15.85
CA PRO A 11 -18.90 -27.58 15.16
C PRO A 11 -18.55 -27.27 13.69
N GLY A 12 -19.36 -27.82 12.79
CA GLY A 12 -19.25 -27.58 11.35
C GLY A 12 -19.48 -26.11 11.01
N ASN A 13 -18.57 -25.53 10.23
CA ASN A 13 -18.77 -24.24 9.59
C ASN A 13 -19.74 -24.40 8.41
N ASP A 14 -21.00 -24.11 8.70
CA ASP A 14 -22.05 -23.94 7.70
C ASP A 14 -21.89 -22.55 7.06
N CYS A 15 -21.10 -22.48 5.99
CA CYS A 15 -21.00 -21.29 5.14
C CYS A 15 -22.15 -21.29 4.13
N GLY A 16 -23.36 -21.07 4.62
CA GLY A 16 -24.58 -20.88 3.83
C GLY A 16 -25.18 -19.50 4.08
N ASP A 17 -25.08 -18.64 3.08
CA ASP A 17 -25.84 -17.41 2.80
C ASP A 17 -26.68 -16.78 3.94
N ARG A 18 -26.25 -15.60 4.40
CA ARG A 18 -27.07 -14.41 4.74
C ARG A 18 -26.17 -13.24 5.14
N LEU A 19 -25.58 -12.55 4.16
CA LEU A 19 -25.02 -11.20 4.37
C LEU A 19 -26.15 -10.18 4.36
N ALA A 20 -26.88 -10.09 5.48
CA ALA A 20 -27.74 -8.96 5.79
C ALA A 20 -26.95 -7.99 6.68
N GLY A 21 -26.46 -6.90 6.08
CA GLY A 21 -25.69 -5.85 6.74
C GLY A 21 -24.21 -6.20 6.87
N ASP A 22 -23.34 -5.42 6.24
CA ASP A 22 -21.89 -5.54 6.40
C ASP A 22 -21.48 -5.06 7.82
N PRO A 23 -21.12 -5.96 8.74
CA PRO A 23 -20.79 -5.60 10.12
C PRO A 23 -19.37 -5.02 10.25
N MET A 24 -18.67 -4.78 9.13
CA MET A 24 -17.26 -4.39 9.09
C MET A 24 -17.01 -2.94 8.65
N ARG A 25 -18.01 -2.05 8.70
CA ARG A 25 -17.76 -0.62 8.42
C ARG A 25 -16.94 -0.01 9.57
N PRO A 26 -15.67 0.38 9.33
CA PRO A 26 -14.86 1.02 10.37
C PRO A 26 -15.44 2.39 10.71
N ALA A 27 -15.05 2.93 11.87
CA ALA A 27 -15.34 4.31 12.23
C ALA A 27 -14.77 5.23 11.13
N ALA A 28 -15.66 6.03 10.51
CA ALA A 28 -15.32 6.89 9.39
C ALA A 28 -14.22 7.89 9.77
N CYS A 29 -13.21 8.08 8.92
CA CYS A 29 -12.27 9.18 9.06
C CYS A 29 -13.02 10.51 8.99
N VAL A 30 -12.68 11.44 9.89
CA VAL A 30 -13.21 12.81 9.86
C VAL A 30 -12.68 13.50 8.60
N VAL A 31 -13.60 14.04 7.79
CA VAL A 31 -13.25 14.79 6.58
C VAL A 31 -12.99 16.23 6.94
N HIS A 32 -11.81 16.72 6.60
CA HIS A 32 -11.49 18.14 6.64
C HIS A 32 -11.57 18.70 5.21
N GLU A 33 -12.44 19.70 5.00
CA GLU A 33 -12.41 20.46 3.75
C GLU A 33 -11.09 21.23 3.64
N PHE A 34 -10.44 21.15 2.48
CA PHE A 34 -9.25 21.94 2.22
C PHE A 34 -9.66 23.36 1.82
N GLY A 35 -9.47 24.31 2.75
CA GLY A 35 -9.68 25.75 2.50
C GLY A 35 -8.40 26.53 2.20
N GLY A 36 -7.25 25.86 2.16
CA GLY A 36 -5.94 26.49 2.00
C GLY A 36 -5.54 26.81 0.56
N SER A 37 -4.30 27.25 0.39
CA SER A 37 -3.70 27.57 -0.92
C SER A 37 -3.05 26.34 -1.57
N VAL A 38 -3.36 26.08 -2.84
CA VAL A 38 -2.64 25.07 -3.64
C VAL A 38 -1.33 25.67 -4.13
N VAL A 39 -0.22 25.00 -3.82
CA VAL A 39 1.15 25.44 -4.14
C VAL A 39 1.83 24.40 -5.04
N PRO A 40 1.60 24.47 -6.36
CA PRO A 40 2.34 23.63 -7.30
C PRO A 40 3.78 24.09 -7.40
N GLN A 41 4.66 23.10 -7.44
CA GLN A 41 6.10 23.19 -7.47
C GLN A 41 6.59 22.22 -8.54
N THR A 42 7.62 22.62 -9.27
CA THR A 42 8.25 21.75 -10.25
C THR A 42 9.61 21.29 -9.74
N VAL A 43 10.07 20.15 -10.22
CA VAL A 43 11.39 19.58 -9.91
C VAL A 43 12.08 19.26 -11.23
N ALA A 44 13.32 19.73 -11.41
CA ALA A 44 14.04 19.47 -12.65
C ALA A 44 14.38 17.98 -12.80
N ALA A 45 14.16 17.41 -13.99
CA ALA A 45 14.45 16.01 -14.30
C ALA A 45 15.92 15.65 -14.07
N ALA A 46 16.84 16.59 -14.31
CA ALA A 46 18.26 16.40 -14.00
C ALA A 46 18.52 16.16 -12.51
N ALA A 47 17.78 16.81 -11.61
CA ALA A 47 17.95 16.66 -10.16
C ALA A 47 17.47 15.29 -9.66
N VAL A 48 16.31 14.82 -10.11
CA VAL A 48 15.81 13.47 -9.73
C VAL A 48 16.64 12.35 -10.33
N ARG A 49 17.22 12.54 -11.52
CA ARG A 49 18.13 11.55 -12.14
C ARG A 49 19.48 11.46 -11.42
N ALA A 50 19.91 12.53 -10.76
CA ALA A 50 21.12 12.54 -9.94
C ALA A 50 20.91 11.91 -8.55
N ALA A 51 19.66 11.71 -8.11
CA ALA A 51 19.35 11.06 -6.85
C ALA A 51 19.62 9.54 -6.92
N PRO A 52 20.07 8.91 -5.80
CA PRO A 52 20.28 7.45 -5.72
C PRO A 52 19.05 6.63 -6.13
N GLU A 53 19.23 5.35 -6.49
CA GLU A 53 18.17 4.47 -7.01
C GLU A 53 16.98 4.21 -6.06
N ASP A 54 17.20 4.32 -4.75
CA ASP A 54 16.17 4.28 -3.72
C ASP A 54 15.53 5.65 -3.41
N GLY A 55 16.01 6.72 -4.05
CA GLY A 55 15.67 8.12 -3.75
C GLY A 55 16.67 8.79 -2.79
N GLY A 56 17.47 8.00 -2.08
CA GLY A 56 18.37 8.46 -1.02
C GLY A 56 17.69 9.38 0.00
N ASP A 57 18.49 10.11 0.77
CA ASP A 57 17.99 11.20 1.62
C ASP A 57 17.60 12.43 0.78
N VAL A 58 17.10 12.31 -0.45
CA VAL A 58 16.82 13.46 -1.35
C VAL A 58 15.32 13.60 -1.63
N CYS A 59 14.68 12.53 -2.08
CA CYS A 59 13.24 12.42 -2.27
C CYS A 59 12.80 10.95 -2.17
N ASN A 60 11.50 10.68 -2.20
CA ASN A 60 10.89 9.35 -2.06
C ASN A 60 11.30 8.61 -0.78
N SER A 61 11.63 9.36 0.27
CA SER A 61 11.95 8.84 1.60
C SER A 61 10.81 7.97 2.15
N CYS A 62 11.16 6.98 2.96
CA CYS A 62 10.24 6.15 3.73
C CYS A 62 10.98 5.56 4.94
N ASN A 63 10.27 4.83 5.81
CA ASN A 63 10.86 4.03 6.87
C ASN A 63 11.83 4.81 7.78
N LEU A 64 11.49 6.06 8.13
CA LEU A 64 12.22 6.78 9.18
C LEU A 64 11.81 6.18 10.52
N HIS A 65 12.32 4.99 10.84
CA HIS A 65 11.96 4.24 12.04
C HIS A 65 12.20 5.04 13.33
N GLU A 66 13.09 6.02 13.28
CA GLU A 66 13.37 6.98 14.32
C GLU A 66 12.17 7.91 14.61
N TRP A 67 11.24 8.05 13.66
CA TRP A 67 10.00 8.84 13.76
C TRP A 67 8.78 7.99 14.12
N ALA A 68 8.98 6.77 14.61
CA ALA A 68 7.89 5.91 15.03
C ALA A 68 7.10 6.54 16.19
N PRO A 69 5.76 6.49 16.20
CA PRO A 69 4.94 7.00 17.30
C PRO A 69 4.86 5.97 18.45
N PHE A 70 5.91 5.18 18.64
CA PHE A 70 5.98 4.12 19.64
C PHE A 70 7.42 3.74 19.94
N ARG A 71 7.66 3.31 21.18
CA ARG A 71 8.98 2.92 21.69
C ARG A 71 8.93 1.66 22.54
N ALA A 72 10.06 1.00 22.70
CA ALA A 72 10.22 -0.15 23.57
C ALA A 72 9.82 0.22 25.02
N ASP A 73 9.17 -0.72 25.70
CA ASP A 73 8.84 -0.64 27.12
C ASP A 73 9.22 -1.96 27.81
N CYS A 74 9.28 -1.98 29.14
CA CYS A 74 9.78 -3.16 29.88
C CYS A 74 8.99 -4.45 29.58
N ASP A 75 7.67 -4.33 29.41
CA ASP A 75 6.75 -5.46 29.21
C ASP A 75 6.08 -5.46 27.82
N GLY A 76 6.58 -4.66 26.88
CA GLY A 76 5.96 -4.55 25.56
C GLY A 76 6.38 -3.31 24.77
N VAL A 77 5.39 -2.59 24.25
CA VAL A 77 5.60 -1.38 23.47
C VAL A 77 4.72 -0.26 24.01
N ARG A 78 5.32 0.90 24.22
CA ARG A 78 4.62 2.13 24.58
C ARG A 78 4.26 2.90 23.32
N VAL A 79 3.02 3.35 23.20
CA VAL A 79 2.50 4.06 22.02
C VAL A 79 2.11 5.50 22.33
N ASP A 80 2.26 6.39 21.35
CA ASP A 80 1.81 7.77 21.43
C ASP A 80 0.27 7.81 21.55
N PRO A 81 -0.28 8.57 22.51
CA PRO A 81 -1.71 8.59 22.78
C PRO A 81 -2.53 9.12 21.61
N SER A 82 -2.04 10.15 20.92
CA SER A 82 -2.77 10.80 19.83
C SER A 82 -2.82 9.93 18.58
N TRP A 83 -1.68 9.31 18.24
CA TRP A 83 -1.61 8.37 17.14
C TRP A 83 -2.41 7.10 17.44
N TRP A 84 -2.30 6.53 18.64
CA TRP A 84 -3.08 5.34 19.00
C TRP A 84 -4.58 5.59 18.95
N ALA A 85 -5.02 6.78 19.38
CA ALA A 85 -6.42 7.19 19.28
C ALA A 85 -6.91 7.35 17.83
N SER A 86 -6.03 7.74 16.90
CA SER A 86 -6.38 7.96 15.49
C SER A 86 -6.58 6.66 14.69
N LEU A 87 -6.05 5.53 15.18
CA LEU A 87 -6.21 4.23 14.54
C LEU A 87 -7.64 3.70 14.65
N ALA A 88 -8.10 3.00 13.61
CA ALA A 88 -9.36 2.27 13.67
C ALA A 88 -9.33 1.16 14.74
N PRO A 89 -10.46 0.82 15.37
CA PRO A 89 -10.53 -0.23 16.40
C PRO A 89 -9.96 -1.58 15.95
N GLU A 90 -10.22 -1.98 14.71
CA GLU A 90 -9.75 -3.27 14.17
C GLU A 90 -8.22 -3.26 14.01
N HIS A 91 -7.65 -2.11 13.65
CA HIS A 91 -6.22 -1.93 13.51
C HIS A 91 -5.51 -1.99 14.87
N ARG A 92 -6.07 -1.31 15.88
CA ARG A 92 -5.61 -1.44 17.28
C ARG A 92 -5.69 -2.86 17.79
N ALA A 93 -6.76 -3.59 17.46
CA ALA A 93 -6.94 -4.98 17.86
C ALA A 93 -5.87 -5.89 17.22
N LEU A 94 -5.58 -5.71 15.93
CA LEU A 94 -4.52 -6.43 15.23
C LEU A 94 -3.15 -6.20 15.90
N MET A 95 -2.85 -4.96 16.26
CA MET A 95 -1.59 -4.57 16.90
C MET A 95 -1.49 -5.09 18.33
N SER A 96 -2.56 -4.99 19.11
CA SER A 96 -2.62 -5.51 20.49
C SER A 96 -2.60 -7.04 20.56
N GLY A 97 -3.00 -7.72 19.49
CA GLY A 97 -2.85 -9.17 19.35
C GLY A 97 -1.42 -9.62 19.04
N ALA A 98 -0.57 -8.72 18.53
CA ALA A 98 0.82 -9.01 18.19
C ALA A 98 1.80 -8.73 19.35
N VAL A 99 1.50 -7.74 20.19
CA VAL A 99 2.34 -7.34 21.32
C VAL A 99 1.52 -6.66 22.41
N VAL A 100 2.01 -6.69 23.65
CA VAL A 100 1.46 -5.89 24.75
C VAL A 100 1.68 -4.41 24.45
N VAL A 101 0.58 -3.65 24.40
CA VAL A 101 0.57 -2.22 24.12
C VAL A 101 0.18 -1.42 25.37
N THR A 102 1.00 -0.44 25.72
CA THR A 102 0.72 0.53 26.79
C THR A 102 0.62 1.93 26.17
N VAL A 103 -0.49 2.63 26.40
CA VAL A 103 -0.65 4.02 25.92
C VAL A 103 0.14 4.94 26.85
N SER A 104 1.02 5.76 26.27
CA SER A 104 1.81 6.75 27.03
C SER A 104 0.92 7.85 27.61
N GLU A 105 1.27 8.36 28.79
CA GLU A 105 0.60 9.53 29.40
C GLU A 105 0.88 10.83 28.64
N ALA A 106 2.04 10.91 27.98
CA ALA A 106 2.50 12.06 27.20
C ALA A 106 2.86 11.64 25.77
N PRO A 107 2.88 12.59 24.80
CA PRO A 107 3.36 12.32 23.46
C PRO A 107 4.76 11.70 23.45
N ILE A 108 5.03 10.85 22.46
CA ILE A 108 6.36 10.26 22.28
C ILE A 108 7.23 11.22 21.47
N ASP A 109 8.34 11.64 22.07
CA ASP A 109 9.33 12.49 21.40
C ASP A 109 10.01 11.73 20.25
N VAL A 110 10.03 12.38 19.08
CA VAL A 110 10.71 11.94 17.85
C VAL A 110 11.67 13.04 17.36
N PRO A 111 12.79 12.68 16.69
CA PRO A 111 13.25 11.32 16.45
C PRO A 111 13.83 10.64 17.69
N HIS A 112 13.80 9.31 17.73
CA HIS A 112 14.41 8.46 18.76
C HIS A 112 15.17 7.28 18.14
N ALA A 113 15.74 6.38 18.96
CA ALA A 113 16.45 5.21 18.47
C ALA A 113 15.56 4.35 17.54
N ALA A 114 16.15 3.74 16.50
CA ALA A 114 15.45 2.90 15.53
C ALA A 114 15.07 1.52 16.09
N GLU A 115 14.27 1.51 17.15
CA GLU A 115 13.92 0.34 17.96
C GLU A 115 13.13 -0.72 17.19
N ILE A 116 12.46 -0.35 16.09
CA ILE A 116 11.83 -1.31 15.17
C ILE A 116 12.84 -2.38 14.70
N ARG A 117 14.12 -2.03 14.57
CA ARG A 117 15.18 -2.93 14.10
C ARG A 117 15.81 -3.78 15.20
N THR A 118 15.73 -3.34 16.46
CA THR A 118 16.49 -3.92 17.57
C THR A 118 15.62 -4.53 18.65
N HIS A 119 14.35 -4.11 18.76
CA HIS A 119 13.40 -4.57 19.76
C HIS A 119 12.29 -5.38 19.10
N ALA A 120 12.18 -6.66 19.46
CA ALA A 120 11.23 -7.61 18.85
C ALA A 120 9.78 -7.14 18.96
N GLY A 121 9.38 -6.55 20.09
CA GLY A 121 8.03 -6.00 20.28
C GLY A 121 7.73 -4.84 19.34
N CYS A 122 8.69 -3.94 19.11
CA CYS A 122 8.53 -2.82 18.19
C CYS A 122 8.43 -3.30 16.74
N GLY A 123 9.25 -4.30 16.37
CA GLY A 123 9.17 -4.95 15.06
C GLY A 123 7.81 -5.66 14.84
N ALA A 124 7.30 -6.37 15.85
CA ALA A 124 5.99 -7.00 15.79
C ALA A 124 4.84 -5.99 15.64
N LEU A 125 4.88 -4.89 16.42
CA LEU A 125 3.90 -3.81 16.32
C LEU A 125 3.92 -3.17 14.92
N TYR A 126 5.11 -2.87 14.40
CA TYR A 126 5.30 -2.31 13.05
C TYR A 126 4.72 -3.22 11.96
N ASN A 127 5.00 -4.53 12.03
CA ASN A 127 4.47 -5.49 11.06
C ASN A 127 2.95 -5.61 11.15
N ALA A 128 2.38 -5.64 12.36
CA ALA A 128 0.93 -5.63 12.56
C ALA A 128 0.28 -4.34 12.03
N TYR A 129 0.94 -3.19 12.22
CA TYR A 129 0.48 -1.93 11.62
C TYR A 129 0.42 -2.04 10.08
N ASN A 130 1.49 -2.50 9.44
CA ASN A 130 1.52 -2.61 7.98
C ASN A 130 0.51 -3.64 7.44
N ALA A 131 0.29 -4.74 8.18
CA ALA A 131 -0.72 -5.74 7.82
C ALA A 131 -2.14 -5.14 7.77
N GLY A 132 -2.42 -4.11 8.58
CA GLY A 132 -3.67 -3.35 8.54
C GLY A 132 -3.93 -2.61 7.22
N PHE A 133 -2.93 -2.46 6.34
CA PHE A 133 -3.08 -1.87 5.00
C PHE A 133 -3.25 -2.92 3.89
N ALA A 134 -3.33 -4.21 4.22
CA ALA A 134 -3.63 -5.24 3.24
C ALA A 134 -5.00 -4.99 2.58
N PHE A 135 -5.11 -5.31 1.29
CA PHE A 135 -6.28 -4.96 0.46
C PHE A 135 -7.65 -5.22 1.09
N HIS A 136 -7.81 -6.35 1.79
CA HIS A 136 -9.10 -6.73 2.38
C HIS A 136 -9.62 -5.71 3.41
N HIS A 137 -8.75 -4.96 4.09
CA HIS A 137 -9.13 -3.92 5.06
C HIS A 137 -9.70 -2.66 4.41
N TRP A 138 -9.42 -2.42 3.13
CA TRP A 138 -9.91 -1.24 2.40
C TRP A 138 -10.69 -1.62 1.14
N ARG A 139 -11.04 -2.90 0.96
CA ARG A 139 -11.77 -3.40 -0.21
C ARG A 139 -13.08 -2.67 -0.47
N HIS A 140 -13.78 -2.22 0.57
CA HIS A 140 -15.02 -1.46 0.45
C HIS A 140 -14.83 -0.10 -0.26
N MET A 141 -13.61 0.42 -0.30
CA MET A 141 -13.22 1.60 -1.08
C MET A 141 -13.04 1.29 -2.58
N GLN A 142 -12.97 0.01 -2.94
CA GLN A 142 -12.84 -0.47 -4.32
C GLN A 142 -13.77 -1.66 -4.59
N PRO A 143 -15.11 -1.43 -4.61
CA PRO A 143 -16.10 -2.50 -4.62
C PRO A 143 -16.09 -3.37 -5.88
N ALA A 144 -15.50 -2.88 -6.98
CA ALA A 144 -15.34 -3.65 -8.22
C ALA A 144 -14.27 -4.75 -8.11
N ALA A 145 -13.48 -4.79 -7.04
CA ALA A 145 -12.44 -5.79 -6.85
C ALA A 145 -12.94 -7.06 -6.16
N HIS A 146 -12.38 -8.19 -6.57
CA HIS A 146 -12.66 -9.51 -6.02
C HIS A 146 -11.43 -10.06 -5.29
N LEU A 147 -11.70 -10.86 -4.26
CA LEU A 147 -10.68 -11.62 -3.56
C LEU A 147 -10.83 -13.10 -3.90
N VAL A 148 -9.74 -13.73 -4.33
CA VAL A 148 -9.68 -15.17 -4.59
C VAL A 148 -8.78 -15.80 -3.55
N ALA A 149 -9.34 -16.67 -2.71
CA ALA A 149 -8.57 -17.31 -1.63
C ALA A 149 -7.44 -18.18 -2.19
N LEU A 150 -6.31 -18.20 -1.49
CA LEU A 150 -5.19 -19.11 -1.76
C LEU A 150 -5.12 -20.15 -0.65
N ALA A 151 -5.41 -21.40 -0.99
CA ALA A 151 -5.21 -22.52 -0.08
C ALA A 151 -3.71 -22.73 0.20
N PRO A 152 -3.35 -23.39 1.32
CA PRO A 152 -1.96 -23.76 1.58
C PRO A 152 -1.30 -24.50 0.40
N SER A 153 -2.00 -25.47 -0.18
CA SER A 153 -1.54 -26.24 -1.33
C SER A 153 -1.33 -25.38 -2.57
N ASP A 154 -2.22 -24.41 -2.83
CA ASP A 154 -2.09 -23.51 -3.98
C ASP A 154 -0.79 -22.70 -3.87
N ARG A 155 -0.51 -22.17 -2.68
CA ARG A 155 0.71 -21.42 -2.42
C ARG A 155 1.95 -22.29 -2.65
N ASP A 156 1.92 -23.55 -2.20
CA ASP A 156 3.06 -24.47 -2.36
C ASP A 156 3.38 -24.72 -3.83
N VAL A 157 2.34 -24.89 -4.66
CA VAL A 157 2.51 -25.03 -6.11
C VAL A 157 3.04 -23.73 -6.73
N LEU A 158 2.44 -22.58 -6.42
CA LEU A 158 2.86 -21.28 -6.97
C LEU A 158 4.29 -20.92 -6.57
N GLU A 159 4.67 -21.19 -5.33
CA GLU A 159 6.04 -21.00 -4.84
C GLU A 159 7.01 -21.92 -5.57
N SER A 160 6.68 -23.20 -5.74
CA SER A 160 7.49 -24.14 -6.52
C SER A 160 7.69 -23.66 -7.96
N VAL A 161 6.63 -23.19 -8.62
CA VAL A 161 6.70 -22.61 -9.98
C VAL A 161 7.62 -21.39 -9.99
N ALA A 162 7.46 -20.48 -9.05
CA ALA A 162 8.25 -19.25 -8.98
C ALA A 162 9.74 -19.53 -8.67
N ILE A 163 10.04 -20.47 -7.78
CA ILE A 163 11.42 -20.95 -7.53
C ILE A 163 11.99 -21.56 -8.82
N ARG A 164 11.23 -22.41 -9.52
CA ARG A 164 11.69 -23.00 -10.78
C ARG A 164 11.94 -21.93 -11.84
N HIS A 165 11.12 -20.89 -11.92
CA HIS A 165 11.30 -19.77 -12.84
C HIS A 165 12.61 -19.02 -12.54
N ALA A 166 12.84 -18.67 -11.27
CA ALA A 166 14.02 -17.93 -10.83
C ALA A 166 15.33 -18.74 -10.99
N VAL A 167 15.31 -20.04 -10.65
CA VAL A 167 16.53 -20.89 -10.65
C VAL A 167 16.86 -21.47 -12.02
N TYR A 168 15.85 -21.86 -12.81
CA TYR A 168 16.05 -22.57 -14.08
C TYR A 168 15.81 -21.71 -15.33
N ASN A 169 16.08 -20.41 -15.21
CA ASN A 169 16.11 -19.48 -16.36
C ASN A 169 14.78 -19.40 -17.14
N GLY A 170 13.68 -19.20 -16.43
CA GLY A 170 12.40 -18.90 -17.07
C GLY A 170 11.51 -20.11 -17.39
N ARG A 171 11.69 -21.25 -16.70
CA ARG A 171 10.67 -22.32 -16.74
C ARG A 171 9.36 -21.80 -16.17
N LYS A 172 8.37 -21.65 -17.05
CA LYS A 172 7.06 -21.09 -16.74
C LYS A 172 6.13 -22.16 -16.17
N LEU A 173 5.02 -21.70 -15.62
CA LEU A 173 3.83 -22.48 -15.30
C LEU A 173 3.48 -23.42 -16.48
N ASN A 174 3.40 -24.72 -16.22
CA ASN A 174 3.11 -25.76 -17.20
C ASN A 174 1.71 -26.38 -16.97
N GLU A 175 1.34 -27.36 -17.80
CA GLU A 175 0.02 -28.01 -17.73
C GLU A 175 -0.17 -28.82 -16.43
N GLU A 176 0.86 -29.55 -15.97
CA GLU A 176 0.82 -30.31 -14.71
C GLU A 176 0.62 -29.41 -13.47
N ASP A 177 1.22 -28.22 -13.46
CA ASP A 177 1.03 -27.25 -12.39
C ASP A 177 -0.41 -26.71 -12.40
N LEU A 178 -0.99 -26.48 -13.58
CA LEU A 178 -2.37 -26.02 -13.74
C LEU A 178 -3.37 -27.10 -13.30
N GLU A 179 -3.11 -28.35 -13.66
CA GLU A 179 -3.89 -29.51 -13.21
C GLU A 179 -3.88 -29.65 -11.67
N SER A 180 -2.84 -29.15 -11.01
CA SER A 180 -2.72 -29.11 -9.55
C SER A 180 -3.47 -27.93 -8.90
N LEU A 181 -4.00 -26.99 -9.69
CA LEU A 181 -4.68 -25.77 -9.23
C LEU A 181 -6.15 -25.63 -9.70
N PRO A 182 -6.96 -26.69 -9.78
CA PRO A 182 -8.26 -26.63 -10.48
C PRO A 182 -9.25 -25.66 -9.82
N ALA A 183 -9.31 -25.65 -8.49
CA ALA A 183 -10.19 -24.76 -7.74
C ALA A 183 -9.77 -23.29 -7.87
N LEU A 184 -8.47 -23.01 -7.77
CA LEU A 184 -7.91 -21.67 -7.95
C LEU A 184 -8.16 -21.14 -9.37
N ILE A 185 -7.94 -21.97 -10.40
CA ILE A 185 -8.18 -21.61 -11.79
C ILE A 185 -9.64 -21.27 -12.02
N SER A 186 -10.56 -22.08 -11.49
CA SER A 186 -12.00 -21.85 -11.60
C SER A 186 -12.39 -20.52 -10.94
N ALA A 187 -12.01 -20.32 -9.68
CA ALA A 187 -12.33 -19.11 -8.92
C ALA A 187 -11.73 -17.85 -9.55
N LEU A 188 -10.47 -17.91 -10.03
CA LEU A 188 -9.81 -16.80 -10.69
C LEU A 188 -10.46 -16.48 -12.05
N THR A 189 -10.87 -17.50 -12.80
CA THR A 189 -11.60 -17.31 -14.07
C THR A 189 -12.94 -16.63 -13.86
N GLU A 190 -13.68 -17.01 -12.82
CA GLU A 190 -14.94 -16.35 -12.45
C GLU A 190 -14.71 -14.90 -12.02
N ALA A 191 -13.69 -14.63 -11.20
CA ALA A 191 -13.33 -13.28 -10.78
C ALA A 191 -12.92 -12.40 -11.96
N ILE A 192 -12.12 -12.91 -12.90
CA ILE A 192 -11.73 -12.18 -14.13
C ILE A 192 -12.96 -11.82 -14.96
N ARG A 193 -13.91 -12.76 -15.10
CA ARG A 193 -15.17 -12.48 -15.80
C ARG A 193 -15.99 -11.40 -15.08
N ALA A 194 -16.09 -11.47 -13.76
CA ALA A 194 -16.85 -10.52 -12.95
C ALA A 194 -16.31 -9.09 -13.04
N VAL A 195 -15.00 -8.90 -13.20
CA VAL A 195 -14.37 -7.57 -13.37
C VAL A 195 -14.38 -7.04 -14.81
N GLY A 196 -15.06 -7.72 -15.73
CA GLY A 196 -15.21 -7.28 -17.13
C GLY A 196 -14.34 -8.02 -18.15
N GLY A 197 -13.74 -9.16 -17.78
CA GLY A 197 -13.02 -10.06 -18.70
C GLY A 197 -11.55 -9.70 -18.95
N GLN A 198 -11.09 -8.55 -18.46
CA GLN A 198 -9.68 -8.19 -18.40
C GLN A 198 -9.34 -7.70 -17.01
N ALA A 199 -8.39 -8.36 -16.36
CA ALA A 199 -8.05 -8.08 -14.97
C ALA A 199 -6.59 -7.66 -14.80
N PHE A 200 -6.37 -6.80 -13.81
CA PHE A 200 -5.11 -6.73 -13.10
C PHE A 200 -5.17 -7.68 -11.89
N VAL A 201 -4.13 -8.47 -11.67
CA VAL A 201 -4.07 -9.45 -10.58
C VAL A 201 -2.79 -9.24 -9.77
N LYS A 202 -2.93 -9.16 -8.45
CA LYS A 202 -1.82 -9.06 -7.50
C LYS A 202 -2.04 -9.96 -6.30
N THR A 203 -0.99 -10.19 -5.51
CA THR A 203 -1.15 -10.76 -4.16
C THR A 203 -1.67 -9.68 -3.21
N ALA A 204 -1.91 -10.04 -1.94
CA ALA A 204 -2.33 -9.06 -0.95
C ALA A 204 -1.29 -7.95 -0.74
N GLU A 205 -0.01 -8.28 -0.88
CA GLU A 205 1.12 -7.40 -0.56
C GLU A 205 1.76 -6.76 -1.80
N LYS A 206 1.89 -7.52 -2.91
CA LYS A 206 2.69 -7.09 -4.07
C LYS A 206 2.08 -7.46 -5.41
N SER A 207 2.33 -6.59 -6.39
CA SER A 207 2.18 -6.89 -7.81
C SER A 207 3.53 -7.15 -8.46
N ALA A 208 3.51 -7.72 -9.66
CA ALA A 208 4.70 -8.11 -10.40
C ALA A 208 5.40 -6.92 -11.13
N LYS A 209 4.92 -5.68 -10.93
CA LYS A 209 5.28 -4.50 -11.75
C LYS A 209 6.76 -4.12 -11.76
N ASN A 210 7.52 -4.53 -10.76
CA ASN A 210 8.95 -4.23 -10.64
C ASN A 210 9.82 -5.16 -11.49
N ASP A 211 9.36 -6.38 -11.74
CA ASP A 211 10.13 -7.42 -12.44
C ASP A 211 9.64 -7.66 -13.86
N VAL A 212 8.33 -7.47 -14.09
CA VAL A 212 7.69 -7.76 -15.37
C VAL A 212 6.72 -6.63 -15.78
N PRO A 213 6.66 -6.28 -17.07
CA PRO A 213 5.66 -5.33 -17.57
C PRO A 213 4.24 -5.84 -17.32
N LEU A 214 3.41 -5.00 -16.70
CA LEU A 214 2.01 -5.32 -16.45
C LEU A 214 1.22 -5.42 -17.76
N ARG A 215 0.29 -6.38 -17.81
CA ARG A 215 -0.64 -6.56 -18.94
C ARG A 215 -2.04 -6.96 -18.45
N PRO A 216 -3.08 -6.72 -19.25
CA PRO A 216 -4.41 -7.24 -18.94
C PRO A 216 -4.43 -8.76 -19.00
N HIS A 217 -5.01 -9.40 -17.98
CA HIS A 217 -5.19 -10.84 -17.92
C HIS A 217 -6.62 -11.23 -18.27
N ALA A 218 -6.79 -11.98 -19.36
CA ALA A 218 -8.07 -12.55 -19.76
C ALA A 218 -8.27 -13.99 -19.25
N THR A 219 -7.21 -14.63 -18.75
CA THR A 219 -7.26 -16.01 -18.25
C THR A 219 -6.53 -16.14 -16.91
N ALA A 220 -6.94 -17.11 -16.10
CA ALA A 220 -6.26 -17.43 -14.84
C ALA A 220 -4.78 -17.79 -15.08
N GLN A 221 -4.50 -18.57 -16.13
CA GLN A 221 -3.14 -18.96 -16.49
C GLN A 221 -2.24 -17.75 -16.78
N SER A 222 -2.72 -16.72 -17.50
CA SER A 222 -1.89 -15.56 -17.83
C SER A 222 -1.52 -14.76 -16.58
N ALA A 223 -2.47 -14.64 -15.64
CA ALA A 223 -2.28 -13.97 -14.36
C ALA A 223 -1.29 -14.72 -13.46
N LEU A 224 -1.50 -16.03 -13.27
CA LEU A 224 -0.59 -16.86 -12.45
C LEU A 224 0.83 -16.89 -13.04
N THR A 225 0.94 -16.97 -14.37
CA THR A 225 2.25 -16.90 -15.05
C THR A 225 2.98 -15.61 -14.71
N GLU A 226 2.32 -14.45 -14.80
CA GLU A 226 2.92 -13.16 -14.46
C GLU A 226 3.38 -13.10 -13.00
N LEU A 227 2.51 -13.50 -12.07
CA LEU A 227 2.84 -13.50 -10.63
C LEU A 227 4.05 -14.40 -10.32
N THR A 228 4.08 -15.61 -10.88
CA THR A 228 5.20 -16.55 -10.65
C THR A 228 6.48 -16.20 -11.41
N SER A 229 6.44 -15.20 -12.31
CA SER A 229 7.62 -14.72 -13.03
C SER A 229 8.34 -13.59 -12.28
N SER A 230 7.78 -13.10 -11.18
CA SER A 230 8.34 -12.00 -10.38
C SER A 230 9.10 -12.52 -9.16
N GLU A 231 10.37 -12.12 -9.05
CA GLU A 231 11.20 -12.38 -7.87
C GLU A 231 10.67 -11.65 -6.63
N ASP A 232 10.15 -10.43 -6.80
CA ASP A 232 9.54 -9.66 -5.73
C ASP A 232 8.31 -10.38 -5.16
N VAL A 233 7.41 -10.87 -6.02
CA VAL A 233 6.23 -11.64 -5.59
C VAL A 233 6.66 -12.94 -4.91
N LEU A 234 7.67 -13.64 -5.45
CA LEU A 234 8.23 -14.83 -4.80
C LEU A 234 8.68 -14.51 -3.38
N ARG A 235 9.63 -13.57 -3.22
CA ARG A 235 10.29 -13.26 -1.94
C ARG A 235 9.35 -12.66 -0.90
N GLN A 236 8.38 -11.85 -1.33
CA GLN A 236 7.57 -11.05 -0.39
C GLN A 236 6.18 -11.64 -0.15
N SER A 237 5.70 -12.54 -1.01
CA SER A 237 4.31 -13.03 -0.93
C SER A 237 4.20 -14.55 -0.99
N LEU A 238 5.13 -15.28 -1.62
CA LEU A 238 5.01 -16.74 -1.77
C LEU A 238 5.93 -17.52 -0.83
N SER A 239 7.18 -17.08 -0.62
CA SER A 239 8.22 -17.81 0.14
C SER A 239 8.43 -17.33 1.59
N GLY A 240 7.46 -16.60 2.15
CA GLY A 240 7.45 -16.29 3.58
C GLY A 240 7.14 -17.52 4.44
N GLY A 241 7.57 -17.54 5.71
CA GLY A 241 7.08 -18.54 6.68
C GLY A 241 5.56 -18.49 6.87
N ALA A 242 4.99 -19.37 7.70
CA ALA A 242 3.53 -19.49 7.87
C ALA A 242 2.78 -18.18 8.22
N ALA A 243 3.47 -17.18 8.78
CA ALA A 243 2.94 -15.86 9.10
C ALA A 243 2.95 -14.84 7.94
N GLY A 244 3.61 -15.14 6.81
CA GLY A 244 3.93 -14.15 5.76
C GLY A 244 3.67 -14.59 4.32
N ARG A 245 2.84 -15.62 4.09
CA ARG A 245 2.41 -16.00 2.73
C ARG A 245 1.06 -15.38 2.39
N ALA A 246 0.91 -14.92 1.16
CA ALA A 246 -0.32 -14.35 0.64
C ALA A 246 -1.50 -15.31 0.85
N ARG A 247 -2.58 -14.81 1.45
CA ARG A 247 -3.79 -15.60 1.74
C ARG A 247 -4.82 -15.55 0.64
N TYR A 248 -4.67 -14.61 -0.28
CA TYR A 248 -5.58 -14.39 -1.39
C TYR A 248 -4.86 -13.64 -2.51
N LEU A 249 -5.44 -13.73 -3.71
CA LEU A 249 -5.18 -12.85 -4.83
C LEU A 249 -6.25 -11.74 -4.85
N VAL A 250 -5.83 -10.54 -5.23
CA VAL A 250 -6.71 -9.42 -5.53
C VAL A 250 -6.89 -9.37 -7.04
N VAL A 251 -8.15 -9.35 -7.48
CA VAL A 251 -8.55 -9.27 -8.89
C VAL A 251 -9.29 -7.97 -9.10
N GLN A 252 -8.70 -7.05 -9.86
CA GLN A 252 -9.24 -5.73 -10.15
C GLN A 252 -9.55 -5.61 -11.65
N PRO A 253 -10.55 -4.80 -12.06
CA PRO A 253 -10.72 -4.43 -13.46
C PRO A 253 -9.43 -3.85 -14.01
N TRP A 254 -9.04 -4.27 -15.21
CA TRP A 254 -7.89 -3.67 -15.89
C TRP A 254 -8.24 -2.26 -16.37
N GLU A 255 -7.42 -1.28 -15.99
CA GLU A 255 -7.59 0.12 -16.43
C GLU A 255 -6.57 0.49 -17.49
N HIS A 256 -7.02 0.54 -18.75
CA HIS A 256 -6.18 0.89 -19.91
C HIS A 256 -5.66 2.33 -19.88
N GLY A 257 -6.32 3.21 -19.12
CA GLY A 257 -5.99 4.63 -19.06
C GLY A 257 -4.83 4.96 -18.11
N ILE A 258 -4.31 4.02 -17.32
CA ILE A 258 -3.23 4.29 -16.37
C ILE A 258 -1.90 4.44 -17.11
N SER A 259 -1.20 5.54 -16.84
CA SER A 259 0.09 5.87 -17.43
C SER A 259 0.93 6.68 -16.44
N ALA A 260 2.22 6.82 -16.73
CA ALA A 260 3.12 7.66 -15.93
C ALA A 260 2.67 9.13 -15.84
N HIS A 261 1.89 9.63 -16.81
CA HIS A 261 1.40 11.01 -16.88
C HIS A 261 0.16 11.27 -16.02
N ASN A 262 -0.57 10.23 -15.62
CA ASN A 262 -1.81 10.45 -14.89
C ASN A 262 -1.90 9.66 -13.60
N GLU A 263 -0.80 9.04 -13.16
CA GLU A 263 -0.66 8.40 -11.86
C GLU A 263 -0.10 9.40 -10.84
N TRP A 264 -0.83 9.55 -9.73
CA TRP A 264 -0.58 10.50 -8.66
C TRP A 264 -0.52 9.78 -7.32
N ARG A 265 0.27 10.34 -6.40
CA ARG A 265 0.35 9.94 -5.01
C ARG A 265 -0.11 11.08 -4.11
N LEU A 266 -1.09 10.80 -3.26
CA LEU A 266 -1.56 11.68 -2.21
C LEU A 266 -0.97 11.21 -0.89
N ILE A 267 -0.39 12.13 -0.14
CA ILE A 267 -0.01 11.92 1.27
C ILE A 267 -1.18 12.43 2.10
N VAL A 268 -1.77 11.56 2.92
CA VAL A 268 -2.86 11.90 3.84
C VAL A 268 -2.31 11.93 5.26
N CYS A 269 -2.57 13.01 5.99
CA CYS A 269 -2.20 13.17 7.39
C CYS A 269 -3.41 13.68 8.19
N GLY A 270 -3.76 13.00 9.28
CA GLY A 270 -4.91 13.37 10.11
C GLY A 270 -6.22 13.53 9.31
N GLY A 271 -6.42 12.68 8.29
CA GLY A 271 -7.62 12.69 7.45
C GLY A 271 -7.65 13.77 6.36
N ARG A 272 -6.63 14.63 6.24
CA ARG A 272 -6.54 15.60 5.14
C ARG A 272 -5.46 15.22 4.13
N VAL A 273 -5.65 15.64 2.87
CA VAL A 273 -4.58 15.61 1.88
C VAL A 273 -3.52 16.64 2.27
N ALA A 274 -2.34 16.15 2.60
CA ALA A 274 -1.18 16.93 3.06
C ALA A 274 -0.18 17.23 1.95
N GLY A 275 -0.15 16.42 0.89
CA GLY A 275 0.71 16.64 -0.27
C GLY A 275 0.30 15.79 -1.46
N ILE A 276 0.61 16.27 -2.66
CA ILE A 276 0.34 15.56 -3.92
C ILE A 276 1.61 15.51 -4.76
N SER A 277 1.94 14.35 -5.31
CA SER A 277 3.09 14.17 -6.20
C SER A 277 2.67 13.37 -7.43
N GLN A 278 3.30 13.62 -8.59
CA GLN A 278 3.29 12.58 -9.64
C GLN A 278 3.94 11.31 -9.09
N GLN A 279 3.44 10.14 -9.47
CA GLN A 279 3.96 8.88 -8.95
C GLN A 279 5.28 8.48 -9.62
N THR A 280 5.39 8.68 -10.93
CA THR A 280 6.60 8.38 -11.70
C THR A 280 7.66 9.46 -11.44
N TRP A 281 8.27 9.46 -10.25
CA TRP A 281 9.07 10.56 -9.75
C TRP A 281 10.48 10.67 -10.36
N ARG A 282 11.00 9.63 -11.03
CA ARG A 282 12.36 9.62 -11.61
C ARG A 282 12.52 10.34 -12.95
N ARG A 283 11.42 10.73 -13.59
CA ARG A 283 11.45 11.33 -14.93
C ARG A 283 10.29 12.31 -15.12
N ALA A 284 10.47 13.24 -16.05
CA ALA A 284 9.38 14.09 -16.49
C ALA A 284 8.28 13.22 -17.10
N ALA A 285 7.04 13.46 -16.68
CA ALA A 285 5.87 12.77 -17.21
C ALA A 285 5.06 13.66 -18.17
N GLY A 286 5.59 14.83 -18.55
CA GLY A 286 4.88 15.82 -19.37
C GLY A 286 3.98 16.77 -18.58
N HIS A 287 4.16 16.84 -17.25
CA HIS A 287 3.48 17.83 -16.43
C HIS A 287 4.12 19.22 -16.54
N THR A 288 3.30 20.22 -16.27
CA THR A 288 3.69 21.61 -16.03
C THR A 288 3.09 22.04 -14.69
N GLU A 289 3.48 23.21 -14.17
CA GLU A 289 2.79 23.82 -13.03
C GLU A 289 1.27 23.85 -13.23
N ALA A 290 0.83 24.31 -14.41
CA ALA A 290 -0.58 24.48 -14.70
C ALA A 290 -1.35 23.15 -14.78
N SER A 291 -0.75 22.11 -15.40
CA SER A 291 -1.41 20.80 -15.47
C SER A 291 -1.42 20.09 -14.12
N ALA A 292 -0.39 20.29 -13.29
CA ALA A 292 -0.39 19.82 -11.92
C ALA A 292 -1.51 20.48 -11.10
N ARG A 293 -1.65 21.81 -11.19
CA ARG A 293 -2.73 22.56 -10.56
C ARG A 293 -4.11 22.06 -11.00
N ALA A 294 -4.28 21.79 -12.30
CA ALA A 294 -5.54 21.33 -12.86
C ALA A 294 -5.97 19.94 -12.36
N ALA A 295 -5.03 19.06 -11.97
CA ALA A 295 -5.34 17.73 -11.44
C ALA A 295 -5.86 17.75 -9.99
N VAL A 296 -5.48 18.77 -9.22
CA VAL A 296 -5.73 18.85 -7.77
C VAL A 296 -7.21 18.73 -7.38
N PRO A 297 -8.16 19.44 -8.01
CA PRO A 297 -9.57 19.35 -7.63
C PRO A 297 -10.12 17.92 -7.70
N SER A 298 -9.71 17.16 -8.72
CA SER A 298 -10.15 15.77 -8.91
C SER A 298 -9.56 14.83 -7.85
N LEU A 299 -8.29 15.03 -7.47
CA LEU A 299 -7.61 14.24 -6.45
C LEU A 299 -8.17 14.53 -5.05
N ILE A 300 -8.42 15.81 -4.72
CA ILE A 300 -9.08 16.19 -3.47
C ILE A 300 -10.48 15.59 -3.39
N ARG A 301 -11.27 15.70 -4.48
CA ARG A 301 -12.61 15.11 -4.53
C ARG A 301 -12.60 13.60 -4.31
N LEU A 302 -11.65 12.89 -4.93
CA LEU A 302 -11.48 11.46 -4.68
C LEU A 302 -11.28 11.18 -3.19
N TRP A 303 -10.37 11.90 -2.52
CA TRP A 303 -10.17 11.70 -1.09
C TRP A 303 -11.42 12.05 -0.26
N GLN A 304 -12.15 13.12 -0.59
CA GLN A 304 -13.40 13.46 0.09
C GLN A 304 -14.48 12.37 -0.05
N GLU A 305 -14.53 11.69 -1.20
CA GLU A 305 -15.42 10.54 -1.42
C GLU A 305 -14.96 9.30 -0.64
N LEU A 306 -13.64 9.10 -0.52
CA LEU A 306 -13.02 7.94 0.13
C LEU A 306 -12.90 8.05 1.65
N ALA A 307 -12.67 9.25 2.19
CA ALA A 307 -12.39 9.48 3.60
C ALA A 307 -13.49 8.97 4.54
N PRO A 308 -14.80 9.16 4.25
CA PRO A 308 -15.87 8.57 5.07
C PRO A 308 -15.87 7.04 5.11
N LEU A 309 -15.21 6.40 4.15
CA LEU A 309 -15.04 4.95 4.08
C LEU A 309 -13.70 4.51 4.68
N SER A 310 -12.68 5.36 4.67
CA SER A 310 -11.33 5.02 5.09
C SER A 310 -11.23 4.80 6.60
N PRO A 311 -10.65 3.67 7.07
CA PRO A 311 -10.26 3.50 8.47
C PRO A 311 -8.97 4.24 8.86
N TYR A 312 -8.28 4.85 7.89
CA TYR A 312 -6.96 5.43 8.10
C TYR A 312 -7.02 6.96 8.19
N ALA A 313 -6.52 7.49 9.31
CA ALA A 313 -6.23 8.91 9.45
C ALA A 313 -4.95 9.32 8.70
N ASP A 314 -3.92 8.47 8.76
CA ASP A 314 -2.63 8.68 8.07
C ASP A 314 -2.41 7.56 7.06
N CYS A 315 -2.26 7.91 5.79
CA CYS A 315 -2.02 6.94 4.72
C CYS A 315 -1.38 7.58 3.49
N VAL A 316 -0.98 6.75 2.54
CA VAL A 316 -0.58 7.16 1.20
C VAL A 316 -1.57 6.56 0.21
N VAL A 317 -2.16 7.41 -0.63
CA VAL A 317 -3.14 6.98 -1.62
C VAL A 317 -2.55 7.15 -3.01
N ASP A 318 -2.41 6.04 -3.72
CA ASP A 318 -2.08 6.07 -5.14
C ASP A 318 -3.38 6.12 -5.95
N ALA A 319 -3.45 7.04 -6.91
CA ALA A 319 -4.63 7.31 -7.72
C ALA A 319 -4.24 7.58 -9.17
N HIS A 320 -5.17 7.43 -10.10
CA HIS A 320 -5.02 8.00 -11.43
C HIS A 320 -6.13 8.97 -11.79
N VAL A 321 -5.80 10.00 -12.58
CA VAL A 321 -6.79 10.91 -13.17
C VAL A 321 -7.13 10.41 -14.57
N ASP A 322 -8.38 10.01 -14.77
CA ASP A 322 -8.89 9.59 -16.07
C ASP A 322 -8.97 10.80 -17.01
N SER A 323 -8.17 10.80 -18.07
CA SER A 323 -8.06 11.94 -18.99
C SER A 323 -9.36 12.25 -19.74
N SER A 324 -10.26 11.28 -19.87
CA SER A 324 -11.51 11.43 -20.62
C SER A 324 -12.62 12.10 -19.79
N SER A 325 -12.68 11.75 -18.51
CA SER A 325 -13.71 12.22 -17.58
C SER A 325 -13.20 13.29 -16.61
N GLY A 326 -11.88 13.46 -16.52
CA GLY A 326 -11.21 14.27 -15.51
C GLY A 326 -11.36 13.73 -14.08
N ARG A 327 -11.97 12.56 -13.88
CA ARG A 327 -12.20 12.00 -12.54
C ARG A 327 -10.97 11.22 -12.06
N ALA A 328 -10.62 11.42 -10.79
CA ALA A 328 -9.62 10.57 -10.15
C ALA A 328 -10.24 9.26 -9.67
N LYS A 329 -9.48 8.16 -9.74
CA LYS A 329 -9.87 6.82 -9.26
C LYS A 329 -8.75 6.24 -8.40
N LEU A 330 -9.14 5.50 -7.35
CA LEU A 330 -8.23 4.82 -6.43
C LEU A 330 -7.46 3.69 -7.15
N ILE A 331 -6.15 3.60 -6.91
CA ILE A 331 -5.29 2.47 -7.30
C ILE A 331 -4.92 1.64 -6.08
N GLU A 332 -4.39 2.28 -5.04
CA GLU A 332 -3.86 1.59 -3.87
C GLU A 332 -3.91 2.49 -2.63
N VAL A 333 -4.12 1.89 -1.46
CA VAL A 333 -3.92 2.53 -0.16
C VAL A 333 -2.74 1.85 0.52
N ASN A 334 -1.73 2.65 0.86
CA ASN A 334 -0.52 2.21 1.53
C ASN A 334 -0.39 2.89 2.90
N ALA A 335 0.42 2.30 3.78
CA ALA A 335 0.72 2.85 5.10
C ALA A 335 1.32 4.26 5.02
N CYS A 336 1.25 5.05 6.10
CA CYS A 336 1.97 6.32 6.15
C CYS A 336 3.48 6.11 5.94
N GLY A 337 4.17 7.03 5.28
CA GLY A 337 5.61 6.86 5.00
C GLY A 337 6.57 7.54 5.99
N TRP A 338 6.05 8.31 6.95
CA TRP A 338 6.86 8.95 8.01
C TRP A 338 7.78 7.95 8.68
N TRP A 339 7.20 6.86 9.18
CA TRP A 339 7.91 5.76 9.83
C TRP A 339 7.52 4.41 9.23
N GLY A 340 6.51 4.38 8.35
CA GLY A 340 6.07 3.20 7.59
C GLY A 340 6.74 3.10 6.21
N PRO A 341 6.42 2.04 5.46
CA PRO A 341 7.17 1.63 4.27
C PRO A 341 6.90 2.43 3.00
N SER A 342 5.90 3.31 2.98
CA SER A 342 5.52 4.00 1.76
C SER A 342 6.47 5.12 1.40
N GLY A 343 6.95 5.14 0.16
CA GLY A 343 7.74 6.25 -0.37
C GLY A 343 6.93 7.54 -0.52
N SER A 344 7.56 8.69 -0.31
CA SER A 344 6.95 10.01 -0.46
C SER A 344 6.95 10.58 -1.91
N ALA A 345 7.41 9.82 -2.91
CA ALA A 345 7.62 10.29 -4.28
C ALA A 345 8.49 11.56 -4.35
N LEU A 346 7.99 12.72 -4.75
CA LEU A 346 8.81 13.95 -4.86
C LEU A 346 8.98 14.73 -3.54
N PHE A 347 8.45 14.22 -2.44
CA PHE A 347 8.68 14.77 -1.11
C PHE A 347 9.78 14.03 -0.36
N HIS A 348 10.25 14.61 0.72
CA HIS A 348 11.04 13.96 1.76
C HIS A 348 10.34 14.16 3.10
N TYR A 349 9.92 13.09 3.78
CA TYR A 349 9.13 13.17 5.01
C TYR A 349 9.80 14.08 6.04
N GLU A 350 11.05 13.84 6.43
CA GLU A 350 11.71 14.69 7.43
C GLU A 350 11.84 16.17 7.02
N ARG A 351 12.33 16.45 5.81
CA ARG A 351 12.63 17.82 5.35
C ARG A 351 11.38 18.63 4.99
N ASP A 352 10.37 17.95 4.46
CA ASP A 352 9.08 18.54 4.14
C ASP A 352 8.07 18.37 5.30
N HIS A 353 8.52 17.98 6.51
CA HIS A 353 7.62 17.67 7.63
C HIS A 353 6.71 18.86 7.95
N GLU A 354 7.29 20.05 8.11
CA GLU A 354 6.52 21.28 8.38
C GLU A 354 5.59 21.62 7.21
N LEU A 355 6.08 21.49 5.97
CA LEU A 355 5.31 21.79 4.77
C LEU A 355 4.08 20.87 4.60
N LEU A 356 4.24 19.57 4.82
CA LEU A 356 3.16 18.59 4.73
C LEU A 356 2.17 18.75 5.91
N ARG A 357 2.63 19.28 7.05
CA ARG A 357 1.77 19.51 8.21
C ARG A 357 1.10 20.87 8.25
N ASP A 358 1.45 21.79 7.35
CA ASP A 358 0.80 23.07 7.19
C ASP A 358 -0.67 22.90 6.73
N PRO A 359 -1.67 23.34 7.52
CA PRO A 359 -3.08 23.25 7.12
C PRO A 359 -3.47 24.26 6.03
N ASP A 360 -2.69 25.33 5.85
CA ASP A 360 -3.02 26.45 4.95
C ASP A 360 -2.40 26.28 3.56
N ARG A 361 -1.59 25.23 3.36
CA ARG A 361 -0.85 24.98 2.11
C ARG A 361 -0.97 23.53 1.70
N LEU A 362 -1.31 23.31 0.43
CA LEU A 362 -1.24 22.00 -0.20
C LEU A 362 -0.11 22.02 -1.24
N PRO A 363 1.07 21.49 -0.92
CA PRO A 363 2.14 21.38 -1.88
C PRO A 363 1.81 20.30 -2.93
N VAL A 364 2.11 20.62 -4.19
CA VAL A 364 1.97 19.69 -5.32
C VAL A 364 3.28 19.65 -6.08
N ARG A 365 3.90 18.48 -6.24
CA ARG A 365 5.20 18.35 -6.93
C ARG A 365 5.09 17.51 -8.20
N VAL A 366 5.70 18.01 -9.28
CA VAL A 366 5.85 17.29 -10.56
C VAL A 366 7.25 17.46 -11.11
N VAL A 367 7.69 16.53 -11.95
CA VAL A 367 8.98 16.62 -12.65
C VAL A 367 8.80 17.29 -14.01
N VAL A 368 9.62 18.30 -14.27
CA VAL A 368 9.71 19.01 -15.55
C VAL A 368 11.06 18.73 -16.20
N GLU A 369 11.12 18.70 -17.53
CA GLU A 369 12.38 18.39 -18.22
C GLU A 369 13.42 19.51 -18.01
N THR A 370 12.98 20.76 -18.10
CA THR A 370 13.80 21.96 -17.88
C THR A 370 13.24 22.74 -16.70
N ALA A 371 14.12 23.25 -15.84
CA ALA A 371 13.73 24.10 -14.73
C ALA A 371 12.98 25.36 -15.23
N ASP A 372 11.97 25.76 -14.47
CA ASP A 372 11.14 26.94 -14.68
C ASP A 372 11.08 27.80 -13.41
N GLU A 373 10.30 28.87 -13.42
CA GLU A 373 10.17 29.79 -12.28
C GLU A 373 9.51 29.16 -11.03
N HIS A 374 8.93 27.97 -11.17
CA HIS A 374 8.32 27.21 -10.08
C HIS A 374 9.22 26.07 -9.59
N THR A 375 10.44 25.95 -10.15
CA THR A 375 11.35 24.85 -9.82
C THR A 375 11.94 25.04 -8.43
N VAL A 376 11.67 24.08 -7.56
CA VAL A 376 12.31 23.98 -6.25
C VAL A 376 13.55 23.10 -6.35
N PRO A 377 14.65 23.46 -5.65
CA PRO A 377 15.82 22.60 -5.61
C PRO A 377 15.49 21.32 -4.83
N LEU A 378 15.91 20.17 -5.37
CA LEU A 378 16.10 19.01 -4.50
C LEU A 378 17.36 19.23 -3.67
N PRO A 379 17.39 18.82 -2.40
CA PRO A 379 18.54 19.13 -1.57
C PRO A 379 19.73 18.29 -2.04
N ASN A 380 20.82 18.96 -2.40
CA ASN A 380 22.01 18.35 -3.02
C ASN A 380 22.97 17.68 -2.02
N VAL A 381 22.59 17.59 -0.75
CA VAL A 381 23.44 17.06 0.32
C VAL A 381 22.69 15.92 0.99
N PRO A 382 23.31 14.74 1.17
CA PRO A 382 22.77 13.69 2.04
C PRO A 382 22.45 14.31 3.39
N TRP A 383 21.28 14.01 3.95
CA TRP A 383 20.97 14.45 5.30
C TRP A 383 21.95 13.74 6.22
N ARG A 384 22.90 14.49 6.80
CA ARG A 384 23.78 13.90 7.81
C ARG A 384 22.91 13.68 9.05
N ARG A 385 22.49 12.43 9.24
CA ARG A 385 21.89 11.97 10.49
C ARG A 385 22.85 12.35 11.63
N CYS A 386 22.46 13.31 12.46
CA CYS A 386 23.18 13.67 13.68
C CYS A 386 22.97 12.59 14.75
#